data_AF-A0A6L8GJ94-F1
#
_entry.id   AF-A0A6L8GJ94-F1
#
_cell.length_a   1.000
_cell.length_b   1.000
_cell.length_c   1.000
_cell.angle_alpha   90.00
_cell.angle_beta   90.00
_cell.angle_gamma   90.00
#
_symmetry.space_group_name_H-M   'P 1'
#
loop_
_entity.id
_entity.type
_entity.pdbx_description
1 polymer ?
#
loop_
_entity_poly.entity_id
_entity_poly.type
_entity_poly.pdbx_seq_one_letter_code
_entity_poly.pdbx_strand_id
1 'polypeptide(L)'
;MTHRPSIPVPEECRAAIRAGALVALSTSGGKDSQAMTVLLSRIVPRDQLVAVHAPLAGVEWPGTIEHIRATLPSGVPLILAPVSSGKTLLDRVEERGMWPSNKARWCTSD
;
A
#
# COMPACT_ATOMS: atom_id res chain seq x y z
N MET A 1 12.13 -17.37 26.41
CA MET A 1 12.44 -16.06 25.79
C MET A 1 12.16 -16.15 24.30
N THR A 2 11.08 -15.54 23.82
CA THR A 2 10.81 -15.50 22.37
C THR A 2 11.75 -14.47 21.76
N HIS A 3 12.75 -14.94 21.01
CA HIS A 3 13.58 -14.07 20.19
C HIS A 3 12.67 -13.42 19.15
N ARG A 4 12.26 -12.17 19.38
CA ARG A 4 11.60 -11.37 18.36
C ARG A 4 12.70 -10.89 17.43
N PRO A 5 12.73 -11.32 16.16
CA PRO A 5 13.66 -10.75 15.21
C PRO A 5 13.42 -9.23 15.17
N SER A 6 14.42 -8.47 15.57
CA SER A 6 14.41 -7.01 15.46
C SER A 6 14.80 -6.66 14.05
N ILE A 7 13.93 -5.93 13.35
CA ILE A 7 14.27 -5.45 12.01
C ILE A 7 15.12 -4.20 12.16
N PRO A 8 16.31 -4.16 11.53
CA PRO A 8 17.12 -2.96 11.54
C PRO A 8 16.36 -1.85 10.83
N VAL A 9 16.13 -0.75 11.55
CA VAL A 9 15.57 0.49 11.00
C VAL A 9 16.74 1.47 10.89
N PRO A 10 17.06 1.96 9.68
CA PRO A 10 18.11 2.95 9.47
C PRO A 10 17.93 4.17 10.38
N GLU A 11 19.04 4.76 10.83
CA GLU A 11 18.97 5.88 11.78
C GLU A 11 18.30 7.10 11.16
N GLU A 12 18.42 7.31 9.84
CA GLU A 12 17.73 8.40 9.15
C GLU A 12 16.20 8.23 9.25
N CYS A 13 15.71 7.00 9.09
CA CYS A 13 14.29 6.68 9.27
C CYS A 13 13.85 6.89 10.73
N ARG A 14 14.67 6.47 11.71
CA ARG A 14 14.37 6.71 13.13
C ARG A 14 14.32 8.19 13.46
N ALA A 15 15.26 8.97 12.95
CA ALA A 15 15.30 10.41 13.13
C ALA A 15 14.06 11.09 12.54
N ALA A 16 13.64 10.69 11.33
CA ALA A 16 12.42 11.20 10.71
C ALA A 16 11.17 10.86 11.55
N ILE A 17 11.04 9.61 12.03
CA ILE A 17 9.92 9.21 12.89
C ILE A 17 9.92 10.03 14.18
N ARG A 18 11.06 10.20 14.85
CA ARG A 18 11.18 11.03 16.07
C ARG A 18 10.82 12.50 15.82
N ALA A 19 11.07 13.01 14.62
CA ALA A 19 10.70 14.36 14.22
C ALA A 19 9.21 14.51 13.83
N GLY A 20 8.39 13.45 13.94
CA GLY A 20 6.97 13.51 13.62
C GLY A 20 6.61 13.21 12.17
N ALA A 21 7.53 12.63 11.38
CA ALA A 21 7.24 12.31 9.97
C ALA A 21 6.08 11.30 9.83
N LEU A 22 5.25 11.49 8.81
CA LEU A 22 4.29 10.46 8.40
C LEU A 22 5.01 9.34 7.64
N VAL A 23 4.61 8.11 7.91
CA VAL A 23 5.07 6.90 7.22
C VAL A 23 3.88 6.34 6.43
N ALA A 24 3.94 6.56 5.12
CA ALA A 24 2.97 5.99 4.18
C ALA A 24 3.37 4.57 3.78
N LEU A 25 2.41 3.65 3.84
CA LEU A 25 2.57 2.27 3.38
C LEU A 25 1.52 1.94 2.32
N SER A 26 1.98 1.39 1.20
CA SER A 26 1.08 0.89 0.16
C SER A 26 0.59 -0.50 0.53
N THR A 27 -0.72 -0.71 0.55
CA THR A 27 -1.34 -2.01 0.78
C THR A 27 -2.10 -2.47 -0.45
N SER A 28 -1.84 -3.70 -0.88
CA SER A 28 -2.58 -4.36 -1.96
C SER A 28 -3.74 -5.23 -1.46
N GLY A 29 -3.89 -5.35 -0.13
CA GLY A 29 -4.74 -6.38 0.49
C GLY A 29 -4.09 -7.77 0.55
N GLY A 30 -2.89 -7.94 -0.02
CA GLY A 30 -2.14 -9.18 0.03
C GLY A 30 -1.42 -9.42 1.36
N LYS A 31 -1.06 -10.69 1.60
CA LYS A 31 -0.38 -11.13 2.83
C LYS A 31 0.93 -10.37 3.14
N ASP A 32 1.69 -9.99 2.12
CA ASP A 32 3.02 -9.41 2.30
C ASP A 32 2.93 -7.94 2.73
N SER A 33 2.06 -7.16 2.09
CA SER A 33 1.78 -5.79 2.53
C SER A 33 1.11 -5.79 3.91
N GLN A 34 0.22 -6.74 4.18
CA GLN A 34 -0.40 -6.88 5.50
C GLN A 34 0.64 -7.20 6.59
N ALA A 35 1.56 -8.14 6.34
CA ALA A 35 2.64 -8.48 7.25
C ALA A 35 3.56 -7.27 7.52
N MET A 36 3.86 -6.49 6.47
CA MET A 36 4.62 -5.25 6.59
C MET A 36 3.89 -4.20 7.45
N THR A 37 2.57 -4.03 7.28
CA THR A 37 1.77 -3.14 8.12
C THR A 37 1.84 -3.54 9.59
N VAL A 38 1.66 -4.84 9.89
CA VAL A 38 1.72 -5.35 11.26
C VAL A 38 3.09 -5.08 11.88
N LEU A 39 4.15 -5.25 11.10
CA LEU A 39 5.51 -5.00 11.54
C LEU A 39 5.79 -3.51 11.78
N LEU A 40 5.43 -2.64 10.84
CA LEU A 40 5.62 -1.19 10.98
C LEU A 40 4.83 -0.63 12.16
N SER A 41 3.64 -1.17 12.46
CA SER A 41 2.84 -0.77 13.63
C SER A 41 3.52 -1.03 14.99
N ARG A 42 4.62 -1.79 15.01
CA ARG A 42 5.45 -2.01 16.21
C ARG A 42 6.62 -1.04 16.34
N ILE A 43 6.89 -0.26 15.28
CA ILE A 43 8.07 0.61 15.15
C ILE A 43 7.65 2.08 15.08
N VAL A 44 6.59 2.36 14.30
CA VAL A 44 6.08 3.70 14.03
C VAL A 44 4.85 3.94 14.91
N PRO A 45 4.74 5.10 15.58
CA PRO A 45 3.52 5.52 16.24
C PRO A 45 2.31 5.48 15.30
N ARG A 46 1.15 5.06 15.81
CA ARG A 46 -0.04 4.79 14.98
C ARG A 46 -0.57 6.03 14.28
N ASP A 47 -0.50 7.17 14.94
CA ASP A 47 -0.86 8.50 14.44
C ASP A 47 0.10 9.01 13.34
N GLN A 48 1.28 8.40 13.21
CA GLN A 48 2.23 8.66 12.14
C GLN A 48 2.11 7.67 10.97
N LEU A 49 1.27 6.63 11.06
CA LEU A 49 1.08 5.66 9.99
C LEU A 49 -0.11 6.03 9.11
N VAL A 50 0.05 5.88 7.80
CA VAL A 50 -1.05 5.99 6.84
C VAL A 50 -0.98 4.87 5.82
N ALA A 51 -2.08 4.13 5.68
CA ALA A 51 -2.22 3.09 4.67
C ALA A 51 -2.78 3.70 3.39
N VAL A 52 -2.19 3.37 2.25
CA VAL A 52 -2.65 3.80 0.92
C VAL A 52 -2.97 2.58 0.09
N HIS A 53 -4.16 2.54 -0.49
CA HIS A 53 -4.57 1.50 -1.43
C HIS A 53 -5.03 2.16 -2.72
N ALA A 54 -4.67 1.60 -3.87
CA ALA A 54 -5.09 2.07 -5.19
C ALA A 54 -6.09 1.06 -5.77
N PRO A 55 -7.41 1.29 -5.64
CA PRO A 55 -8.41 0.35 -6.11
C PRO A 55 -8.32 0.17 -7.62
N LEU A 56 -8.43 -1.08 -8.08
CA LEU A 56 -8.41 -1.40 -9.52
C LEU A 56 -9.82 -1.50 -10.15
N ALA A 57 -10.84 -1.03 -9.44
CA ALA A 57 -12.24 -1.06 -9.88
C ALA A 57 -12.66 -2.47 -10.35
N GLY A 58 -13.11 -2.63 -11.60
CA GLY A 58 -13.69 -3.88 -12.11
C GLY A 58 -12.75 -5.09 -12.19
N VAL A 59 -11.44 -4.90 -11.99
CA VAL A 59 -10.45 -6.00 -11.95
C VAL A 59 -9.95 -6.32 -10.55
N GLU A 60 -10.49 -5.67 -9.53
CA GLU A 60 -10.18 -5.94 -8.13
C GLU A 60 -11.04 -7.10 -7.59
N TRP A 61 -10.45 -7.92 -6.71
CA TRP A 61 -11.20 -8.98 -6.05
C TRP A 61 -12.30 -8.38 -5.15
N PRO A 62 -13.54 -8.90 -5.23
CA PRO A 62 -14.59 -8.48 -4.31
C PRO A 62 -14.16 -8.66 -2.85
N GLY A 63 -14.38 -7.63 -2.02
CA GLY A 63 -14.00 -7.67 -0.61
C GLY A 63 -12.58 -7.16 -0.29
N THR A 64 -11.78 -6.75 -1.29
CA THR A 64 -10.40 -6.28 -1.06
C THR A 64 -10.33 -5.12 -0.08
N ILE A 65 -11.17 -4.10 -0.27
CA ILE A 65 -11.19 -2.90 0.57
C ILE A 65 -11.67 -3.24 1.98
N GLU A 66 -12.70 -4.08 2.10
CA GLU A 66 -13.23 -4.57 3.37
C GLU A 66 -12.17 -5.37 4.14
N HIS A 67 -11.45 -6.25 3.45
CA HIS A 67 -10.35 -7.02 4.02
C HIS A 67 -9.22 -6.13 4.50
N ILE A 68 -8.82 -5.12 3.71
CA ILE A 68 -7.83 -4.13 4.14
C ILE A 68 -8.31 -3.42 5.41
N ARG A 69 -9.54 -2.88 5.41
CA ARG A 69 -10.10 -2.18 6.59
C ARG A 69 -10.14 -3.09 7.83
N ALA A 70 -10.51 -4.36 7.67
CA ALA A 70 -10.59 -5.32 8.77
C ALA A 70 -9.22 -5.74 9.32
N THR A 71 -8.17 -5.65 8.51
CA THR A 71 -6.82 -6.12 8.89
C THR A 71 -5.86 -4.98 9.25
N LEU A 72 -6.23 -3.72 9.00
CA LEU A 72 -5.44 -2.58 9.42
C LEU A 72 -5.39 -2.45 10.95
N PRO A 73 -4.23 -2.07 11.52
CA PRO A 73 -4.16 -1.74 12.93
C PRO A 73 -5.12 -0.60 13.28
N SER A 74 -5.86 -0.75 14.38
CA SER A 74 -6.77 0.30 14.88
C SER A 74 -6.09 1.67 14.95
N GLY A 75 -6.79 2.71 14.49
CA GLY A 75 -6.30 4.09 14.45
C GLY A 75 -5.45 4.45 13.23
N VAL A 76 -5.07 3.49 12.37
CA VAL A 76 -4.36 3.78 11.13
C VAL A 76 -5.38 4.14 10.03
N PRO A 77 -5.34 5.37 9.47
CA PRO A 77 -6.22 5.75 8.36
C PRO A 77 -5.89 4.97 7.07
N LEU A 78 -6.95 4.66 6.31
CA LEU A 78 -6.85 4.13 4.95
C LEU A 78 -7.23 5.21 3.93
N ILE A 79 -6.29 5.58 3.08
CA ILE A 79 -6.50 6.44 1.92
C ILE A 79 -6.72 5.56 0.69
N LEU A 80 -7.83 5.80 -0.02
CA LEU A 80 -8.06 5.22 -1.33
C LEU A 80 -7.57 6.21 -2.40
N ALA A 81 -6.63 5.76 -3.22
CA ALA A 81 -6.00 6.54 -4.29
C ALA A 81 -6.36 5.92 -5.65
N PRO A 82 -7.60 6.10 -6.15
CA PRO A 82 -8.00 5.58 -7.46
C PRO A 82 -7.21 6.28 -8.58
N VAL A 83 -7.13 5.61 -9.74
CA VAL A 83 -6.46 6.15 -10.92
C VAL A 83 -7.08 7.49 -11.34
N SER A 84 -6.27 8.55 -11.38
CA SER A 84 -6.72 9.92 -11.69
C SER A 84 -7.26 10.08 -13.11
N SER A 85 -6.75 9.31 -14.07
CA SER A 85 -7.22 9.35 -15.47
C SER A 85 -8.63 8.80 -15.68
N GLY A 86 -9.19 8.10 -14.68
CA GLY A 86 -10.46 7.37 -14.81
C GLY A 86 -10.41 6.14 -15.72
N LYS A 87 -9.30 5.90 -16.43
CA LYS A 87 -9.10 4.74 -17.31
C LYS A 87 -8.43 3.60 -16.55
N THR A 88 -9.01 2.41 -16.66
CA THR A 88 -8.45 1.16 -16.16
C THR A 88 -7.35 0.65 -17.09
N LEU A 89 -6.63 -0.40 -16.63
CA LEU A 89 -5.71 -1.13 -17.50
C LEU A 89 -6.44 -1.71 -18.72
N LEU A 90 -7.65 -2.24 -18.53
CA LEU A 90 -8.40 -2.87 -19.61
C LEU A 90 -8.84 -1.83 -20.65
N ASP A 91 -9.29 -0.65 -20.23
CA ASP A 91 -9.62 0.44 -21.16
C ASP A 91 -8.40 0.79 -22.04
N ARG A 92 -7.20 0.86 -21.45
CA ARG A 92 -5.97 1.14 -22.20
C ARG A 92 -5.59 0.03 -23.16
N VAL A 93 -5.87 -1.23 -22.80
CA VAL A 93 -5.63 -2.39 -23.67
C VAL A 93 -6.59 -2.39 -24.85
N GLU A 94 -7.87 -2.12 -24.61
CA GLU A 94 -8.89 -2.01 -25.65
C GLU A 94 -8.59 -0.86 -26.61
N GLU A 95 -8.29 0.34 -26.10
CA GLU A 95 -7.96 1.51 -26.91
C GLU A 95 -6.74 1.30 -27.82
N ARG A 96 -5.74 0.56 -27.33
CA ARG A 96 -4.48 0.34 -28.06
C ARG A 96 -4.45 -0.95 -28.87
N GLY A 97 -5.42 -1.84 -28.67
CA GLY A 97 -5.46 -3.17 -29.28
C GLY A 97 -4.26 -4.07 -28.90
N MET A 98 -3.59 -3.79 -27.77
CA MET A 98 -2.42 -4.55 -27.33
C MET A 98 -2.22 -4.49 -25.81
N TRP A 99 -1.68 -5.56 -25.25
CA TRP A 99 -1.20 -5.59 -23.86
C TRP A 99 0.13 -4.84 -23.71
N PRO A 100 0.40 -4.22 -22.54
CA PRO A 100 1.69 -3.60 -22.28
C PRO A 100 2.81 -4.65 -22.32
N SER A 101 3.94 -4.28 -22.92
CA SER A 101 5.18 -5.05 -22.76
C SER A 101 5.73 -4.90 -21.34
N ASN A 102 6.69 -5.75 -20.96
CA ASN A 102 7.44 -5.61 -19.71
C ASN A 102 8.19 -4.26 -19.56
N LYS A 103 8.38 -3.51 -20.66
CA LYS A 103 8.95 -2.16 -20.66
C LYS A 103 7.89 -1.07 -20.45
N ALA A 104 6.63 -1.36 -20.77
CA ALA A 104 5.53 -0.41 -20.62
C ALA A 104 5.01 -0.44 -19.19
N ARG A 105 4.97 0.73 -18.55
CA ARG A 105 4.59 0.87 -17.14
C ARG A 105 3.12 1.25 -16.94
N TRP A 106 2.20 0.81 -17.79
CA TRP A 106 0.79 1.27 -17.74
C TRP A 106 0.09 1.04 -16.38
N CYS A 107 0.57 0.10 -15.56
CA CYS A 107 0.05 -0.15 -14.21
C CYS A 107 0.72 0.68 -13.10
N THR A 108 1.81 1.41 -13.40
CA THR A 108 2.67 2.08 -12.38
C THR A 108 3.19 3.47 -12.79
N SER A 109 2.96 3.91 -14.03
CA SER A 109 3.38 5.20 -14.60
C SER A 109 2.53 5.49 -15.85
N ASP A 110 2.26 6.77 -16.11
CA ASP A 110 1.67 7.22 -17.39
C ASP A 110 2.57 6.90 -18.59
#